data_AF-A0AAN9GVW5-F1
#
_entry.id   AF-A0AAN9GVW5-F1
#
_cell.length_a   1.000
_cell.length_b   1.000
_cell.length_c   1.000
_cell.angle_alpha   90.00
_cell.angle_beta   90.00
_cell.angle_gamma   90.00
#
_symmetry.space_group_name_H-M   'P 1'
#
loop_
_entity.id
_entity.type
_entity.pdbx_description
1 polymer ?
#
loop_
_entity_poly.entity_id
_entity_poly.type
_entity_poly.pdbx_seq_one_letter_code
_entity_poly.pdbx_strand_id
1 'polypeptide(L)'
;MFSEGRIFENPCGVGYSEQRCITGNHRGNRRVSLKLADMRAERISRIFQIDVGSIYLTDATNVVIFPLEDGHFSSFDINEREHYEVHGGGAQSHLGRAPTVADHRPSFGFLQPTSVPSSNLPPRASTPRSFQRSIHISEPRDGKLFSTKVVVVRFLESEANVPSILDKEKLAMGNNEIYVLADAHGSQVLESEGTTGSFYWRQNSRKIHAIEQATFKQWQQRRSLTSRRNGESSGLFDVRDQIEELLEASRGLEDVTRHIKEIAATSRDLTAVQTRELKETFACLVCKGTMENPMFSACCRSLVGCKRCVDEWMATSSCCLKCRTDDPVVTEVVGLSAALDILKS
;
A
#
# COMPACT_ATOMS: atom_id res chain seq x y z
N MET A 1 -27.60 11.41 19.62
CA MET A 1 -26.37 11.82 20.33
C MET A 1 -25.22 11.09 19.66
N PHE A 2 -24.55 11.75 18.71
CA PHE A 2 -23.43 11.18 17.98
C PHE A 2 -22.15 11.49 18.75
N SER A 3 -21.44 10.44 19.17
CA SER A 3 -20.15 10.54 19.83
C SER A 3 -19.08 11.01 18.85
N GLU A 4 -18.48 12.16 19.15
CA GLU A 4 -17.36 12.77 18.45
C GLU A 4 -16.16 11.80 18.36
N GLY A 5 -15.70 11.54 17.15
CA GLY A 5 -14.47 10.78 16.90
C GLY A 5 -13.27 11.58 17.40
N ARG A 6 -12.60 11.08 18.44
CA ARG A 6 -11.37 11.65 18.96
C ARG A 6 -10.28 11.57 17.90
N ILE A 7 -9.67 12.71 17.60
CA ILE A 7 -8.40 12.82 16.89
C ILE A 7 -7.34 12.31 17.87
N PHE A 8 -6.88 11.08 17.70
CA PHE A 8 -5.73 10.58 18.43
C PHE A 8 -4.46 11.09 17.75
N GLU A 9 -3.83 12.10 18.33
CA GLU A 9 -2.40 12.35 18.16
C GLU A 9 -1.66 11.28 18.96
N ASN A 10 -1.34 10.15 18.32
CA ASN A 10 -0.40 9.19 18.88
C ASN A 10 0.59 8.76 17.78
N PRO A 11 1.90 8.83 18.02
CA PRO A 11 2.89 8.26 17.12
C PRO A 11 2.73 6.74 17.16
N CYS A 12 2.76 6.10 16.00
CA CYS A 12 2.62 4.65 15.85
C CYS A 12 3.58 3.92 16.81
N GLY A 13 3.03 3.39 17.90
CA GLY A 13 3.75 2.71 18.96
C GLY A 13 2.85 1.66 19.58
N VAL A 14 3.14 0.41 19.20
CA VAL A 14 2.86 -0.86 19.90
C VAL A 14 1.48 -1.00 20.55
N GLY A 15 0.60 -1.75 19.88
CA GLY A 15 -0.62 -2.32 20.45
C GLY A 15 -1.85 -2.05 19.58
N TYR A 16 -2.64 -3.10 19.34
CA TYR A 16 -3.84 -3.20 18.49
C TYR A 16 -3.59 -3.57 17.02
N SER A 17 -3.97 -4.80 16.70
CA SER A 17 -3.67 -5.58 15.49
C SER A 17 -4.62 -5.37 14.30
N GLU A 18 -5.19 -4.17 14.08
CA GLU A 18 -6.12 -3.96 12.95
C GLU A 18 -6.19 -2.50 12.44
N GLN A 19 -5.06 -1.78 12.36
CA GLN A 19 -5.07 -0.36 11.99
C GLN A 19 -4.18 -0.08 10.79
N ARG A 20 -4.77 0.51 9.73
CA ARG A 20 -4.10 0.90 8.48
C ARG A 20 -3.87 2.40 8.46
N CYS A 21 -2.67 2.85 8.09
CA CYS A 21 -2.33 4.27 8.15
C CYS A 21 -2.44 4.92 6.77
N ILE A 22 -3.42 5.80 6.59
CA ILE A 22 -3.65 6.54 5.33
C ILE A 22 -3.21 7.99 5.50
N THR A 23 -2.56 8.51 4.47
CA THR A 23 -2.10 9.90 4.41
C THR A 23 -2.71 10.57 3.19
N GLY A 24 -3.27 11.77 3.32
CA GLY A 24 -3.93 12.44 2.19
C GLY A 24 -3.58 13.91 2.18
N ASN A 25 -3.44 14.46 0.98
CA ASN A 25 -2.88 15.79 0.78
C ASN A 25 -3.91 16.73 0.14
N HIS A 26 -4.83 17.23 0.94
CA HIS A 26 -5.64 18.38 0.59
C HIS A 26 -5.88 19.24 1.84
N ARG A 27 -5.34 20.48 1.83
CA ARG A 27 -5.39 21.47 2.93
C ARG A 27 -4.75 21.04 4.26
N GLY A 28 -3.58 20.42 4.19
CA GLY A 28 -2.74 20.06 5.33
C GLY A 28 -2.28 18.60 5.25
N ASN A 29 -1.11 18.29 5.82
CA ASN A 29 -0.61 16.92 5.96
C ASN A 29 -1.46 16.16 7.00
N ARG A 30 -2.69 15.78 6.63
CA ARG A 30 -3.54 14.98 7.49
C ARG A 30 -3.14 13.51 7.33
N ARG A 31 -2.96 12.84 8.47
CA ARG A 31 -2.77 11.39 8.53
C ARG A 31 -3.87 10.82 9.39
N VAL A 32 -4.45 9.72 8.97
CA VAL A 32 -5.51 9.03 9.70
C VAL A 32 -5.25 7.55 9.65
N SER A 33 -5.39 6.90 10.80
CA SER A 33 -5.39 5.44 10.87
C SER A 33 -6.83 4.94 10.80
N LEU A 34 -7.15 4.14 9.79
CA LEU A 34 -8.47 3.54 9.58
C LEU A 34 -8.39 2.02 9.70
N LYS A 35 -9.44 1.41 10.25
CA LYS A 35 -9.65 -0.03 10.13
C LYS A 35 -10.06 -0.39 8.70
N LEU A 36 -9.88 -1.64 8.27
CA LEU A 36 -10.34 -2.10 6.96
C LEU A 36 -11.84 -1.80 6.74
N ALA A 37 -12.69 -2.02 7.75
CA ALA A 37 -14.12 -1.72 7.69
C ALA A 37 -14.44 -0.22 7.42
N ASP A 38 -13.48 0.66 7.74
CA ASP A 38 -13.60 2.12 7.59
C ASP A 38 -12.98 2.64 6.29
N MET A 39 -12.35 1.77 5.47
CA MET A 39 -11.76 2.07 4.16
C MET A 39 -12.83 2.30 3.09
N ARG A 40 -13.64 3.35 3.26
CA ARG A 40 -14.70 3.73 2.32
C ARG A 40 -14.42 5.07 1.67
N ALA A 41 -14.66 5.15 0.36
CA ALA A 41 -14.50 6.35 -0.47
C ALA A 41 -15.17 7.57 0.17
N GLU A 42 -16.44 7.45 0.59
CA GLU A 42 -17.20 8.53 1.22
C GLU A 42 -16.64 9.03 2.56
N ARG A 43 -15.99 8.15 3.32
CA ARG A 43 -15.47 8.49 4.64
C ARG A 43 -14.11 9.16 4.48
N ILE A 44 -13.26 8.59 3.64
CA ILE A 44 -11.97 9.16 3.30
C ILE A 44 -12.17 10.52 2.60
N SER A 45 -13.13 10.64 1.69
CA SER A 45 -13.42 11.89 0.99
C SER A 45 -13.81 13.01 1.95
N ARG A 46 -14.64 12.72 2.96
CA ARG A 46 -15.00 13.66 4.04
C ARG A 46 -13.81 14.08 4.89
N ILE A 47 -12.94 13.14 5.26
CA ILE A 47 -11.74 13.43 6.09
C ILE A 47 -10.78 14.37 5.35
N PHE A 48 -10.57 14.10 4.06
CA PHE A 48 -9.61 14.82 3.23
C PHE A 48 -10.22 15.97 2.42
N GLN A 49 -11.54 16.19 2.51
CA GLN A 49 -12.26 17.25 1.79
C GLN A 49 -12.06 17.19 0.26
N ILE A 50 -12.10 15.97 -0.27
CA ILE A 50 -11.99 15.67 -1.70
C ILE A 50 -13.34 15.18 -2.24
N ASP A 51 -13.54 15.30 -3.54
CA ASP A 51 -14.73 14.81 -4.23
C ASP A 51 -14.72 13.27 -4.27
N VAL A 52 -15.83 12.66 -3.85
CA VAL A 52 -15.98 11.19 -3.75
C VAL A 52 -15.88 10.49 -5.11
N GLY A 53 -16.29 11.13 -6.21
CA GLY A 53 -16.20 10.59 -7.56
C GLY A 53 -14.82 10.67 -8.18
N SER A 54 -13.87 11.33 -7.50
CA SER A 54 -12.49 11.53 -7.97
C SER A 54 -11.44 10.84 -7.10
N ILE A 55 -11.86 10.14 -6.04
CA ILE A 55 -10.96 9.56 -5.05
C ILE A 55 -10.27 8.30 -5.55
N TYR A 56 -8.96 8.22 -5.34
CA TYR A 56 -8.19 6.98 -5.46
C TYR A 56 -7.05 6.97 -4.45
N LEU A 57 -6.54 5.78 -4.16
CA LEU A 57 -5.36 5.58 -3.33
C LEU A 57 -4.17 5.21 -4.20
N THR A 58 -2.97 5.50 -3.71
CA THR A 58 -1.75 4.88 -4.22
C THR A 58 -0.97 4.24 -3.09
N ASP A 59 -0.45 3.04 -3.32
CA ASP A 59 0.45 2.36 -2.39
C ASP A 59 1.89 2.93 -2.46
N ALA A 60 2.83 2.27 -1.79
CA ALA A 60 4.25 2.64 -1.80
C ALA A 60 4.93 2.45 -3.17
N THR A 61 4.32 1.68 -4.08
CA THR A 61 4.82 1.43 -5.45
C THR A 61 4.19 2.36 -6.49
N ASN A 62 3.29 3.26 -6.07
CA ASN A 62 2.47 4.12 -6.92
C ASN A 62 1.45 3.37 -7.80
N VAL A 63 1.07 2.16 -7.40
CA VAL A 63 -0.05 1.46 -8.03
C VAL A 63 -1.35 2.16 -7.59
N VAL A 64 -2.16 2.52 -8.58
CA VAL A 64 -3.44 3.19 -8.34
C VAL A 64 -4.49 2.16 -7.93
N ILE A 65 -5.14 2.44 -6.81
CA ILE A 65 -6.21 1.62 -6.25
C ILE A 65 -7.49 2.46 -6.25
N PHE A 66 -8.45 2.05 -7.06
CA PHE A 66 -9.77 2.67 -7.11
C PHE A 66 -10.73 2.00 -6.14
N PRO A 67 -11.71 2.75 -5.58
CA PRO A 67 -12.81 2.12 -4.86
C PRO A 67 -13.66 1.27 -5.82
N LEU A 68 -14.26 0.22 -5.28
CA LEU A 68 -15.25 -0.61 -5.97
C LEU A 68 -16.58 0.14 -6.11
N GLU A 69 -17.53 -0.40 -6.88
CA GLU A 69 -18.80 0.27 -7.23
C GLU A 69 -19.65 0.67 -6.02
N ASP A 70 -19.58 -0.11 -4.94
CA ASP A 70 -20.24 0.13 -3.65
C ASP A 70 -19.42 1.02 -2.70
N GLY A 71 -18.28 1.55 -3.17
CA GLY A 71 -17.47 2.56 -2.51
C GLY A 71 -16.45 2.04 -1.49
N HIS A 72 -16.25 0.72 -1.35
CA HIS A 72 -15.17 0.19 -0.51
C HIS A 72 -13.87 0.01 -1.30
N PHE A 73 -12.75 0.09 -0.60
CA PHE A 73 -11.49 -0.35 -1.17
C PHE A 73 -11.24 -1.82 -0.82
N SER A 74 -10.87 -2.60 -1.84
CA SER A 74 -10.62 -4.04 -1.75
C SER A 74 -9.53 -4.38 -0.74
N SER A 75 -9.80 -5.35 0.13
CA SER A 75 -8.80 -5.87 1.08
C SER A 75 -7.65 -6.61 0.39
N PHE A 76 -7.81 -7.02 -0.86
CA PHE A 76 -6.75 -7.65 -1.66
C PHE A 76 -5.73 -6.64 -2.18
N ASP A 77 -6.15 -5.39 -2.32
CA ASP A 77 -5.31 -4.31 -2.87
C ASP A 77 -4.71 -3.45 -1.74
N ILE A 78 -5.05 -3.77 -0.48
CA ILE A 78 -4.65 -2.98 0.68
C ILE A 78 -4.17 -3.90 1.81
N ASN A 79 -2.89 -3.76 2.15
CA ASN A 79 -2.18 -4.47 3.20
C ASN A 79 -2.24 -3.73 4.56
N GLU A 80 -2.14 -4.50 5.64
CA GLU A 80 -2.33 -3.99 7.02
C GLU A 80 -1.18 -3.11 7.53
N ARG A 81 0.02 -3.25 6.97
CA ARG A 81 1.23 -2.54 7.41
C ARG A 81 1.69 -1.47 6.42
N GLU A 82 0.89 -1.19 5.41
CA GLU A 82 1.26 -0.26 4.35
C GLU A 82 0.63 1.12 4.50
N HIS A 83 1.33 2.10 3.94
CA HIS A 83 0.89 3.48 3.88
C HIS A 83 0.33 3.79 2.51
N TYR A 84 -0.86 4.40 2.50
CA TYR A 84 -1.53 4.80 1.27
C TYR A 84 -1.60 6.32 1.17
N GLU A 85 -1.38 6.84 -0.03
CA GLU A 85 -1.63 8.25 -0.36
C GLU A 85 -3.03 8.41 -0.95
N VAL A 86 -3.80 9.36 -0.43
CA VAL A 86 -5.12 9.71 -0.95
C VAL A 86 -5.01 10.83 -1.97
N HIS A 87 -5.60 10.60 -3.13
CA HIS A 87 -5.70 11.56 -4.23
C HIS A 87 -7.16 11.82 -4.58
N GLY A 88 -7.44 13.01 -5.10
CA GLY A 88 -8.76 13.40 -5.57
C GLY A 88 -8.85 14.89 -5.84
N GLY A 89 -9.84 15.29 -6.65
CA GLY A 89 -10.21 16.69 -6.84
C GLY A 89 -10.79 17.28 -5.57
N GLY A 90 -10.57 18.57 -5.32
CA GLY A 90 -11.16 19.23 -4.16
C GLY A 90 -12.68 19.24 -4.25
N ALA A 91 -13.37 18.94 -3.14
CA ALA A 91 -14.82 19.09 -3.08
C ALA A 91 -15.18 20.56 -3.31
N GLN A 92 -15.75 20.91 -4.46
CA GLN A 92 -16.25 22.25 -4.67
C GLN A 92 -17.38 22.49 -3.66
N SER A 93 -17.18 23.47 -2.77
CA SER A 93 -18.24 23.98 -1.92
C SER A 93 -19.29 24.66 -2.81
N HIS A 94 -20.29 23.89 -3.24
CA HIS A 94 -21.47 24.41 -3.92
C HIS A 94 -22.32 25.17 -2.90
N LEU A 95 -21.97 26.44 -2.66
CA LEU A 95 -22.93 27.42 -2.21
C LEU A 95 -23.62 28.01 -3.45
N GLY A 96 -24.85 27.56 -3.68
CA GLY A 96 -25.89 28.32 -4.37
C GLY A 96 -26.10 28.05 -5.86
N ARG A 97 -27.00 27.11 -6.19
CA ARG A 97 -28.14 27.39 -7.08
C ARG A 97 -29.23 26.32 -6.91
N ALA A 98 -30.47 26.77 -6.78
CA ALA A 98 -31.69 25.97 -6.62
C ALA A 98 -31.98 25.07 -7.85
N PRO A 99 -32.83 24.03 -7.71
CA PRO A 99 -32.95 22.96 -8.68
C PRO A 99 -33.91 23.33 -9.81
N THR A 100 -33.56 22.97 -11.04
CA THR A 100 -34.53 22.82 -12.13
C THR A 100 -34.51 21.37 -12.59
N VAL A 101 -35.65 20.73 -12.38
CA VAL A 101 -36.03 19.39 -12.85
C VAL A 101 -35.99 19.34 -14.38
N ALA A 102 -35.32 18.35 -14.95
CA ALA A 102 -35.80 17.61 -16.14
C ALA A 102 -34.88 16.41 -16.46
N ASP A 103 -35.52 15.43 -17.07
CA ASP A 103 -35.22 14.02 -17.17
C ASP A 103 -34.22 13.57 -18.26
N HIS A 104 -33.67 12.38 -18.02
CA HIS A 104 -33.26 11.31 -18.96
C HIS A 104 -31.93 11.34 -19.78
N ARG A 105 -31.16 10.27 -19.51
CA ARG A 105 -30.21 9.45 -20.32
C ARG A 105 -28.78 9.94 -20.62
N PRO A 106 -27.75 9.10 -20.39
CA PRO A 106 -26.38 9.39 -20.80
C PRO A 106 -26.16 8.99 -22.26
N SER A 107 -25.75 9.95 -23.09
CA SER A 107 -25.17 9.71 -24.41
C SER A 107 -23.75 10.27 -24.40
N PHE A 108 -22.76 9.41 -24.67
CA PHE A 108 -21.37 9.82 -24.83
C PHE A 108 -21.20 10.51 -26.19
N GLY A 109 -20.76 11.77 -26.19
CA GLY A 109 -20.40 12.52 -27.39
C GLY A 109 -19.12 13.32 -27.15
N PHE A 110 -18.04 12.92 -27.83
CA PHE A 110 -16.83 13.73 -27.97
C PHE A 110 -17.16 14.99 -28.77
N LEU A 111 -17.10 16.16 -28.14
CA LEU A 111 -16.99 17.44 -28.84
C LEU A 111 -15.92 18.31 -28.17
N GLN A 112 -14.84 18.49 -28.90
CA GLN A 112 -13.72 19.39 -28.62
C GLN A 112 -14.17 20.84 -28.79
N PRO A 113 -14.00 21.73 -27.79
CA PRO A 113 -14.20 23.16 -28.02
C PRO A 113 -12.91 23.80 -28.54
N THR A 114 -13.06 24.41 -29.72
CA THR A 114 -12.12 25.32 -30.36
C THR A 114 -11.85 26.55 -29.49
N SER A 115 -10.58 26.98 -29.53
CA SER A 115 -10.03 28.14 -28.84
C SER A 115 -10.60 29.48 -29.31
N VAL A 116 -10.90 30.37 -28.36
CA VAL A 116 -10.90 31.83 -28.56
C VAL A 116 -10.15 32.52 -27.41
N PRO A 117 -9.33 33.55 -27.69
CA PRO A 117 -8.39 34.12 -26.73
C PRO A 117 -9.06 35.19 -25.87
N SER A 118 -8.72 35.26 -24.58
CA SER A 118 -9.03 36.43 -23.75
C SER A 118 -7.92 36.74 -22.76
N SER A 119 -7.27 37.88 -23.07
CA SER A 119 -6.66 38.88 -22.19
C SER A 119 -5.85 38.42 -20.97
N ASN A 120 -4.52 38.56 -21.12
CA ASN A 120 -3.54 39.08 -20.16
C ASN A 120 -4.02 39.31 -18.72
N LEU A 121 -3.80 38.31 -17.87
CA LEU A 121 -3.48 38.51 -16.46
C LEU A 121 -2.01 38.11 -16.26
N PRO A 122 -1.21 38.87 -15.51
CA PRO A 122 0.17 38.48 -15.23
C PRO A 122 0.17 37.12 -14.53
N PRO A 123 1.06 36.19 -14.91
CA PRO A 123 1.12 34.89 -14.27
C PRO A 123 1.46 35.12 -12.79
N ARG A 124 0.52 34.79 -11.91
CA ARG A 124 0.77 34.67 -10.47
C ARG A 124 1.96 33.73 -10.34
N ALA A 125 3.11 34.24 -9.90
CA ALA A 125 4.32 33.45 -9.70
C ALA A 125 3.95 32.24 -8.83
N SER A 126 3.93 31.07 -9.46
CA SER A 126 3.72 29.80 -8.77
C SER A 126 4.92 29.62 -7.87
N THR A 127 4.71 29.72 -6.55
CA THR A 127 5.76 29.39 -5.59
C THR A 127 6.23 27.97 -5.89
N PRO A 128 7.54 27.74 -6.14
CA PRO A 128 8.02 26.42 -6.50
C PRO A 128 7.64 25.43 -5.40
N ARG A 129 7.09 24.29 -5.82
CA ARG A 129 6.62 23.25 -4.90
C ARG A 129 7.81 22.76 -4.06
N SER A 130 7.75 22.97 -2.75
CA SER A 130 8.74 22.46 -1.80
C SER A 130 8.36 21.06 -1.32
N PHE A 131 9.34 20.19 -1.20
CA PHE A 131 9.24 18.85 -0.67
C PHE A 131 9.86 18.77 0.72
N GLN A 132 9.51 17.72 1.46
CA GLN A 132 10.06 17.47 2.78
C GLN A 132 10.50 16.03 2.88
N ARG A 133 11.60 15.79 3.58
CA ARG A 133 12.15 14.45 3.82
C ARG A 133 12.67 14.33 5.25
N SER A 134 12.19 13.30 5.95
CA SER A 134 12.79 12.84 7.20
C SER A 134 14.10 12.09 6.93
N ILE A 135 15.18 12.54 7.56
CA ILE A 135 16.50 11.92 7.56
C ILE A 135 16.79 11.42 8.97
N HIS A 136 17.10 10.13 9.09
CA HIS A 136 17.37 9.47 10.37
C HIS A 136 18.84 9.58 10.73
N ILE A 137 19.19 10.44 11.68
CA ILE A 137 20.53 10.45 12.24
C ILE A 137 20.73 9.16 13.01
N SER A 138 21.80 8.43 12.71
CA SER A 138 21.93 7.04 13.13
C SER A 138 23.34 6.63 13.47
N GLU A 139 23.43 5.69 14.40
CA GLU A 139 24.67 5.05 14.82
C GLU A 139 24.60 3.55 14.52
N PRO A 140 25.67 2.96 13.97
CA PRO A 140 25.78 1.52 13.84
C PRO A 140 26.06 0.89 15.22
N ARG A 141 25.21 -0.04 15.65
CA ARG A 141 25.40 -0.87 16.85
C ARG A 141 25.10 -2.32 16.49
N ASP A 142 25.93 -3.27 16.92
CA ASP A 142 25.74 -4.72 16.69
C ASP A 142 25.40 -5.12 15.24
N GLY A 143 25.99 -4.41 14.27
CA GLY A 143 25.77 -4.67 12.84
C GLY A 143 24.49 -4.08 12.23
N LYS A 144 23.67 -3.38 13.03
CA LYS A 144 22.43 -2.70 12.59
C LYS A 144 22.51 -1.18 12.80
N LEU A 145 21.74 -0.43 12.01
CA LEU A 145 21.64 1.03 12.14
C LEU A 145 20.52 1.40 13.10
N PHE A 146 20.87 2.12 14.16
CA PHE A 146 19.91 2.62 15.15
C PHE A 146 19.74 4.13 14.98
N SER A 147 18.51 4.56 14.75
CA SER A 147 18.19 5.98 14.62
C SER A 147 18.18 6.62 16.01
N THR A 148 19.05 7.61 16.21
CA THR A 148 19.15 8.39 17.45
C THR A 148 18.23 9.60 17.42
N LYS A 149 18.10 10.26 16.26
CA LYS A 149 17.17 11.37 16.04
C LYS A 149 16.73 11.46 14.58
N VAL A 150 15.70 12.26 14.31
CA VAL A 150 15.17 12.49 12.96
C VAL A 150 15.17 13.98 12.66
N VAL A 151 15.68 14.34 11.49
CA VAL A 151 15.73 15.71 10.99
C VAL A 151 14.86 15.81 9.75
N VAL A 152 14.05 16.86 9.63
CA VAL A 152 13.21 17.10 8.45
C VAL A 152 13.86 18.13 7.55
N VAL A 153 14.30 17.70 6.38
CA VAL A 153 14.90 18.55 5.35
C VAL A 153 13.81 19.03 4.40
N ARG A 154 13.75 20.34 4.14
CA ARG A 154 12.88 20.95 3.12
C ARG A 154 13.68 21.34 1.88
N PHE A 155 13.28 20.85 0.72
CA PHE A 155 14.03 21.03 -0.53
C PHE A 155 13.10 21.26 -1.73
N LEU A 156 13.60 21.98 -2.73
CA LEU A 156 12.96 22.15 -4.03
C LEU A 156 13.39 21.04 -5.00
N GLU A 157 12.72 20.93 -6.15
CA GLU A 157 13.11 19.98 -7.20
C GLU A 157 14.58 20.12 -7.62
N SER A 158 15.06 21.35 -7.77
CA SER A 158 16.46 21.65 -8.14
C SER A 158 17.47 21.28 -7.05
N GLU A 159 17.02 21.14 -5.81
CA GLU A 159 17.84 20.79 -4.63
C GLU A 159 17.72 19.30 -4.29
N ALA A 160 17.02 18.51 -5.11
CA ALA A 160 16.75 17.11 -4.85
C ALA A 160 17.92 16.22 -5.32
N ASN A 161 19.11 16.44 -4.77
CA ASN A 161 20.32 15.66 -5.03
C ASN A 161 21.08 15.40 -3.72
N VAL A 162 21.96 14.39 -3.72
CA VAL A 162 22.67 13.94 -2.50
C VAL A 162 23.43 15.10 -1.83
N PRO A 163 24.23 15.92 -2.55
CA PRO A 163 24.94 17.05 -1.94
C PRO A 163 24.00 18.07 -1.27
N SER A 164 22.94 18.49 -1.98
CA SER A 164 22.00 19.50 -1.49
C SER A 164 21.22 19.02 -0.26
N ILE A 165 20.88 17.72 -0.20
CA ILE A 165 20.21 17.14 0.97
C ILE A 165 21.16 17.04 2.16
N LEU A 166 22.43 16.68 1.94
CA LEU A 166 23.46 16.71 2.98
C LEU A 166 23.69 18.12 3.52
N ASP A 167 23.76 19.14 2.66
CA ASP A 167 23.92 20.52 3.10
C ASP A 167 22.75 20.98 3.97
N LYS A 168 21.52 20.63 3.60
CA LYS A 168 20.32 20.96 4.38
C LYS A 168 20.23 20.15 5.68
N GLU A 169 20.69 18.91 5.68
CA GLU A 169 20.82 18.08 6.89
C GLU A 169 21.80 18.74 7.86
N LYS A 170 22.99 19.11 7.38
CA LYS A 170 24.01 19.82 8.17
C LYS A 170 23.48 21.14 8.74
N LEU A 171 22.79 21.93 7.93
CA LEU A 171 22.16 23.18 8.38
C LEU A 171 21.13 22.92 9.50
N ALA A 172 20.34 21.84 9.39
CA ALA A 172 19.34 21.48 10.38
C ALA A 172 19.94 20.85 11.65
N MET A 173 21.13 20.25 11.55
CA MET A 173 21.88 19.71 12.67
C MET A 173 22.59 20.78 13.49
N GLY A 174 22.98 21.88 12.86
CA GLY A 174 23.67 23.00 13.51
C GLY A 174 25.06 22.62 14.04
N ASN A 175 25.68 21.56 13.50
CA ASN A 175 27.02 21.11 13.88
C ASN A 175 27.97 21.11 12.67
N ASN A 176 29.27 20.95 12.95
CA ASN A 176 30.32 20.90 11.93
C ASN A 176 30.72 19.47 11.56
N GLU A 177 29.92 18.48 11.96
CA GLU A 177 30.17 17.08 11.65
C GLU A 177 29.87 16.80 10.17
N ILE A 178 30.57 15.80 9.61
CA ILE A 178 30.39 15.37 8.23
C ILE A 178 29.60 14.08 8.25
N TYR A 179 28.44 14.08 7.62
CA TYR A 179 27.58 12.92 7.52
C TYR A 179 27.66 12.26 6.14
N VAL A 180 27.34 10.97 6.10
CA VAL A 180 27.13 10.18 4.90
C VAL A 180 25.69 9.68 4.93
N LEU A 181 24.99 9.82 3.81
CA LEU A 181 23.66 9.23 3.65
C LEU A 181 23.78 7.74 3.33
N ALA A 182 22.97 6.93 3.97
CA ALA A 182 22.89 5.50 3.76
C ALA A 182 21.43 5.02 3.72
N ASP A 183 21.19 3.91 3.04
CA ASP A 183 19.88 3.26 3.01
C ASP A 183 19.59 2.46 4.29
N ALA A 184 18.44 1.77 4.34
CA ALA A 184 18.03 0.95 5.48
C ALA A 184 18.98 -0.23 5.78
N HIS A 185 19.74 -0.70 4.79
CA HIS A 185 20.73 -1.77 4.92
C HIS A 185 22.14 -1.22 5.25
N GLY A 186 22.25 0.11 5.27
CA GLY A 186 23.46 0.90 5.44
C GLY A 186 24.42 0.80 4.26
N SER A 187 23.90 0.68 3.04
CA SER A 187 24.67 0.99 1.84
C SER A 187 24.70 2.51 1.66
N GLN A 188 25.87 3.06 1.27
CA GLN A 188 25.98 4.49 1.01
C GLN A 188 25.07 4.90 -0.16
N VAL A 189 24.31 5.97 0.02
CA VAL A 189 23.57 6.63 -1.06
C VAL A 189 24.54 7.50 -1.84
N LEU A 190 24.81 7.11 -3.09
CA LEU A 190 25.69 7.85 -3.99
C LEU A 190 24.88 8.77 -4.90
N GLU A 191 25.52 9.85 -5.35
CA GLU A 191 24.95 10.72 -6.36
C GLU A 191 24.93 10.00 -7.72
N SER A 192 23.77 10.00 -8.35
CA SER A 192 23.51 9.40 -9.65
C SER A 192 22.24 10.01 -10.23
N GLU A 193 21.93 9.70 -11.49
CA GLU A 193 20.65 10.06 -12.11
C GLU A 193 19.46 9.54 -11.28
N GLY A 194 19.56 8.32 -10.72
CA GLY A 194 18.51 7.71 -9.90
C GLY A 194 18.35 8.30 -8.50
N THR A 195 19.29 9.12 -8.03
CA THR A 195 19.23 9.83 -6.74
C THR A 195 19.09 11.35 -6.92
N THR A 196 18.84 11.78 -8.16
CA THR A 196 18.57 13.17 -8.55
C THR A 196 17.07 13.34 -8.85
N GLY A 197 16.51 14.48 -8.45
CA GLY A 197 15.08 14.77 -8.58
C GLY A 197 14.26 14.31 -7.37
N SER A 198 13.12 14.97 -7.14
CA SER A 198 12.35 14.77 -5.90
C SER A 198 11.75 13.38 -5.78
N PHE A 199 11.62 12.64 -6.88
CA PHE A 199 11.08 11.29 -6.88
C PHE A 199 11.82 10.34 -5.93
N TYR A 200 13.16 10.34 -5.95
CA TYR A 200 13.96 9.51 -5.04
C TYR A 200 13.74 9.91 -3.57
N TRP A 201 13.75 11.22 -3.30
CA TRP A 201 13.76 11.77 -1.95
C TRP A 201 12.40 11.81 -1.27
N ARG A 202 11.30 11.82 -2.04
CA ARG A 202 9.93 11.85 -1.52
C ARG A 202 9.39 10.49 -1.07
N GLN A 203 10.05 9.39 -1.46
CA GLN A 203 9.59 8.03 -1.15
C GLN A 203 9.71 7.71 0.35
N ASN A 204 8.63 7.92 1.11
CA ASN A 204 8.57 7.74 2.57
C ASN A 204 8.86 6.31 3.05
N SER A 205 8.73 5.31 2.19
CA SER A 205 9.09 3.92 2.48
C SER A 205 10.60 3.68 2.57
N ARG A 206 11.40 4.48 1.87
CA ARG A 206 12.86 4.37 1.94
C ARG A 206 13.34 5.06 3.21
N LYS A 207 13.92 4.30 4.13
CA LYS A 207 14.58 4.90 5.29
C LYS A 207 15.95 5.41 4.86
N ILE A 208 16.18 6.72 5.00
CA ILE A 208 17.48 7.33 4.73
C ILE A 208 18.11 7.67 6.07
N HIS A 209 19.29 7.14 6.30
CA HIS A 209 20.08 7.34 7.49
C HIS A 209 21.21 8.33 7.19
N ALA A 210 21.44 9.29 8.08
CA ALA A 210 22.68 10.07 8.10
C ALA A 210 23.57 9.50 9.20
N ILE A 211 24.78 9.09 8.83
CA ILE A 211 25.76 8.48 9.73
C ILE A 211 27.02 9.33 9.66
N GLU A 212 27.60 9.66 10.81
CA GLU A 212 28.87 10.39 10.84
C GLU A 212 29.94 9.64 10.01
N GLN A 213 30.66 10.36 9.16
CA GLN A 213 31.55 9.76 8.18
C GLN A 213 32.67 8.92 8.80
N ALA A 214 33.20 9.34 9.95
CA ALA A 214 34.21 8.58 10.70
C ALA A 214 33.64 7.22 11.15
N THR A 215 32.44 7.25 11.71
CA THR A 215 31.70 6.07 12.18
C THR A 215 31.30 5.14 11.03
N PHE A 216 30.85 5.69 9.91
CA PHE A 216 30.49 4.92 8.71
C PHE A 216 31.68 4.14 8.14
N LYS A 217 32.85 4.79 8.01
CA LYS A 217 34.08 4.14 7.51
C LYS A 217 34.51 2.97 8.41
N GLN A 218 34.48 3.16 9.72
CA GLN A 218 34.82 2.09 10.68
C GLN A 218 33.85 0.91 10.57
N TRP A 219 32.56 1.19 10.41
CA TRP A 219 31.53 0.17 10.28
C TRP A 219 31.66 -0.62 8.97
N GLN A 220 31.93 0.04 7.85
CA GLN A 220 32.16 -0.60 6.55
C GLN A 220 33.41 -1.50 6.57
N GLN A 221 34.49 -1.05 7.21
CA GLN A 221 35.70 -1.85 7.39
C GLN A 221 35.45 -3.11 8.23
N ARG A 222 34.67 -3.01 9.32
CA ARG A 222 34.27 -4.18 10.12
C ARG A 222 33.48 -5.19 9.29
N ARG A 223 32.51 -4.73 8.50
CA ARG A 223 31.69 -5.58 7.61
C ARG A 223 32.55 -6.32 6.57
N SER A 224 33.52 -5.62 5.98
CA SER A 224 34.47 -6.18 5.01
C SER A 224 35.42 -7.21 5.64
N LEU A 225 35.89 -6.97 6.87
CA LEU A 225 36.76 -7.89 7.61
C LEU A 225 36.02 -9.15 8.09
N THR A 226 34.76 -9.05 8.50
CA THR A 226 33.92 -10.22 8.83
C THR A 226 33.60 -11.07 7.59
N SER A 227 33.41 -10.44 6.42
CA SER A 227 33.15 -11.14 5.16
C SER A 227 34.36 -11.94 4.65
N ARG A 228 35.59 -11.50 4.93
CA ARG A 228 36.82 -12.22 4.51
C ARG A 228 37.23 -13.37 5.43
N ARG A 229 36.71 -13.43 6.66
CA ARG A 229 37.16 -14.41 7.67
C ARG A 229 36.18 -15.56 7.92
N ASN A 230 34.90 -15.39 7.59
CA ASN A 230 33.88 -16.43 7.81
C ASN A 230 33.08 -16.71 6.53
N GLY A 231 33.59 -17.59 5.67
CA GLY A 231 32.83 -18.16 4.54
C GLY A 231 31.70 -19.11 4.95
N GLU A 232 31.55 -19.44 6.24
CA GLU A 232 30.60 -20.47 6.70
C GLU A 232 29.49 -19.94 7.64
N SER A 233 29.62 -18.74 8.24
CA SER A 233 28.62 -18.24 9.20
C SER A 233 27.63 -17.21 8.64
N SER A 234 27.87 -16.68 7.43
CA SER A 234 26.95 -15.70 6.81
C SER A 234 25.65 -16.34 6.32
N GLY A 235 25.70 -17.62 5.95
CA GLY A 235 24.50 -18.38 5.60
C GLY A 235 23.55 -18.57 6.78
N LEU A 236 24.06 -18.59 8.03
CA LEU A 236 23.25 -18.91 9.20
C LEU A 236 22.39 -17.74 9.69
N PHE A 237 22.84 -16.49 9.46
CA PHE A 237 22.03 -15.29 9.74
C PHE A 237 20.99 -15.04 8.65
N ASP A 238 21.34 -15.27 7.39
CA ASP A 238 20.39 -15.18 6.26
C ASP A 238 19.32 -16.27 6.34
N VAL A 239 19.71 -17.51 6.69
CA VAL A 239 18.78 -18.61 6.99
C VAL A 239 17.93 -18.30 8.22
N ARG A 240 18.47 -17.64 9.25
CA ARG A 240 17.68 -17.25 10.43
C ARG A 240 16.64 -16.19 10.09
N ASP A 241 17.01 -15.16 9.34
CA ASP A 241 16.08 -14.09 8.93
C ASP A 241 14.99 -14.67 7.99
N GLN A 242 15.35 -15.60 7.10
CA GLN A 242 14.39 -16.35 6.28
C GLN A 242 13.47 -17.26 7.12
N ILE A 243 14.00 -17.90 8.17
CA ILE A 243 13.19 -18.72 9.10
C ILE A 243 12.24 -17.84 9.91
N GLU A 244 12.68 -16.67 10.35
CA GLU A 244 11.84 -15.71 11.09
C GLU A 244 10.72 -15.16 10.20
N GLU A 245 11.04 -14.82 8.94
CA GLU A 245 10.04 -14.44 7.92
C GLU A 245 9.04 -15.57 7.64
N LEU A 246 9.52 -16.81 7.49
CA LEU A 246 8.68 -17.99 7.30
C LEU A 246 7.78 -18.28 8.52
N LEU A 247 8.29 -18.05 9.75
CA LEU A 247 7.55 -18.22 11.00
C LEU A 247 6.48 -17.13 11.18
N GLU A 248 6.75 -15.90 10.75
CA GLU A 248 5.74 -14.85 10.74
C GLU A 248 4.65 -15.13 9.70
N ALA A 249 5.03 -15.61 8.51
CA ALA A 249 4.08 -16.01 7.47
C ALA A 249 3.21 -17.20 7.90
N SER A 250 3.78 -18.21 8.57
CA SER A 250 3.06 -19.40 9.02
C SER A 250 2.05 -19.10 10.13
N ARG A 251 2.37 -18.17 11.05
CA ARG A 251 1.41 -17.66 12.05
C ARG A 251 0.20 -16.99 11.39
N GLY A 252 0.43 -16.22 10.32
CA GLY A 252 -0.65 -15.66 9.50
C GLY A 252 -1.55 -16.75 8.89
N LEU A 253 -0.98 -17.85 8.40
CA LEU A 253 -1.76 -18.99 7.89
C LEU A 253 -2.57 -19.70 8.99
N GLU A 254 -2.02 -19.87 10.19
CA GLU A 254 -2.73 -20.47 11.33
C GLU A 254 -3.92 -19.61 11.76
N ASP A 255 -3.73 -18.29 11.82
CA ASP A 255 -4.80 -17.35 12.14
C ASP A 255 -5.89 -17.34 11.06
N VAL A 256 -5.52 -17.37 9.77
CA VAL A 256 -6.48 -17.51 8.65
C VAL A 256 -7.23 -18.84 8.75
N THR A 257 -6.53 -19.94 9.04
CA THR A 257 -7.15 -21.26 9.21
C THR A 257 -8.12 -21.28 10.40
N ARG A 258 -7.79 -20.61 11.51
CA ARG A 258 -8.68 -20.45 12.67
C ARG A 258 -9.93 -19.66 12.30
N HIS A 259 -9.79 -18.53 11.63
CA HIS A 259 -10.93 -17.71 11.19
C HIS A 259 -11.82 -18.47 10.20
N ILE A 260 -11.23 -19.21 9.26
CA ILE A 260 -11.97 -20.08 8.35
C ILE A 260 -12.76 -21.13 9.13
N LYS A 261 -12.18 -21.76 10.17
CA LYS A 261 -12.88 -22.71 11.04
C LYS A 261 -14.00 -22.08 11.86
N GLU A 262 -13.83 -20.86 12.35
CA GLU A 262 -14.86 -20.12 13.10
C GLU A 262 -16.03 -19.70 12.19
N ILE A 263 -15.74 -19.22 10.98
CA ILE A 263 -16.75 -18.93 9.94
C ILE A 263 -17.49 -20.21 9.54
N ALA A 264 -16.75 -21.31 9.36
CA ALA A 264 -17.27 -22.65 9.07
C ALA A 264 -18.12 -23.23 10.24
N ALA A 265 -17.83 -22.89 11.49
CA ALA A 265 -18.67 -23.28 12.61
C ALA A 265 -19.97 -22.47 12.65
N THR A 266 -19.89 -21.17 12.36
CA THR A 266 -21.03 -20.25 12.27
C THR A 266 -21.94 -20.61 11.08
N SER A 267 -21.40 -21.21 10.01
CA SER A 267 -22.17 -21.60 8.83
C SER A 267 -23.15 -22.76 9.07
N ARG A 268 -23.04 -23.47 10.20
CA ARG A 268 -23.94 -24.58 10.58
C ARG A 268 -25.33 -24.12 11.02
N ASP A 269 -25.47 -22.87 11.45
CA ASP A 269 -26.74 -22.28 11.88
C ASP A 269 -27.42 -21.45 10.76
N LEU A 270 -26.93 -21.57 9.52
CA LEU A 270 -27.49 -20.85 8.38
C LEU A 270 -28.87 -21.37 8.00
N THR A 271 -29.76 -20.44 7.66
CA THR A 271 -31.06 -20.78 7.07
C THR A 271 -30.88 -21.42 5.69
N ALA A 272 -31.84 -22.24 5.25
CA ALA A 272 -31.78 -22.93 3.96
C ALA A 272 -31.53 -21.99 2.75
N VAL A 273 -32.02 -20.74 2.83
CA VAL A 273 -31.78 -19.71 1.81
C VAL A 273 -30.32 -19.27 1.79
N GLN A 274 -29.75 -18.97 2.96
CA GLN A 274 -28.35 -18.56 3.09
C GLN A 274 -27.38 -19.69 2.71
N THR A 275 -27.70 -20.94 3.06
CA THR A 275 -26.92 -22.11 2.64
C THR A 275 -26.89 -22.24 1.12
N ARG A 276 -28.01 -21.96 0.44
CA ARG A 276 -28.08 -22.00 -1.02
C ARG A 276 -27.24 -20.90 -1.67
N GLU A 277 -27.37 -19.66 -1.21
CA GLU A 277 -26.57 -18.53 -1.73
C GLU A 277 -25.06 -18.76 -1.53
N LEU A 278 -24.68 -19.37 -0.40
CA LEU A 278 -23.30 -19.72 -0.10
C LEU A 278 -22.80 -20.86 -1.01
N LYS A 279 -23.62 -21.89 -1.26
CA LYS A 279 -23.32 -22.97 -2.22
C LYS A 279 -23.13 -22.41 -3.63
N GLU A 280 -23.96 -21.47 -4.05
CA GLU A 280 -23.85 -20.81 -5.36
C GLU A 280 -22.56 -19.98 -5.46
N THR A 281 -22.15 -19.30 -4.39
CA THR A 281 -20.89 -18.52 -4.34
C THR A 281 -19.65 -19.41 -4.49
N PHE A 282 -19.67 -20.62 -3.92
CA PHE A 282 -18.57 -21.58 -3.99
C PHE A 282 -18.80 -22.68 -5.03
N ALA A 283 -19.65 -22.44 -6.03
CA ALA A 283 -19.88 -23.36 -7.12
C ALA A 283 -18.77 -23.26 -8.18
N CYS A 284 -18.23 -24.41 -8.59
CA CYS A 284 -17.27 -24.47 -9.68
C CYS A 284 -17.90 -23.99 -10.99
N LEU A 285 -17.21 -23.12 -11.74
CA LEU A 285 -17.73 -22.63 -13.02
C LEU A 285 -17.89 -23.73 -14.08
N VAL A 286 -17.16 -24.85 -13.93
CA VAL A 286 -17.18 -25.98 -14.86
C VAL A 286 -18.17 -27.05 -14.41
N CYS A 287 -17.95 -27.72 -13.27
CA CYS A 287 -18.80 -28.83 -12.84
C CYS A 287 -20.07 -28.41 -12.10
N LYS A 288 -20.21 -27.11 -11.78
CA LYS A 288 -21.34 -26.51 -11.03
C LYS A 288 -21.56 -27.04 -9.61
N GLY A 289 -20.78 -28.02 -9.15
CA GLY A 289 -20.76 -28.47 -7.76
C GLY A 289 -19.92 -27.57 -6.85
N THR A 290 -20.06 -27.73 -5.53
CA THR A 290 -19.20 -27.10 -4.53
C THR A 290 -17.73 -27.39 -4.84
N MET A 291 -16.89 -26.36 -4.84
CA MET A 291 -15.49 -26.49 -5.24
C MET A 291 -14.69 -27.46 -4.35
N GLU A 292 -13.92 -28.33 -4.99
CA GLU A 292 -12.92 -29.19 -4.37
C GLU A 292 -11.53 -28.72 -4.81
N ASN A 293 -10.64 -28.44 -3.85
CA ASN A 293 -9.37 -27.76 -4.08
C ASN A 293 -9.60 -26.47 -4.88
N PRO A 294 -10.29 -25.47 -4.28
CA PRO A 294 -10.72 -24.27 -4.98
C PRO A 294 -9.51 -23.47 -5.50
N MET A 295 -9.59 -23.08 -6.76
CA MET A 295 -8.59 -22.25 -7.44
C MET A 295 -9.04 -20.79 -7.48
N PHE A 296 -8.14 -19.90 -7.11
CA PHE A 296 -8.28 -18.46 -7.24
C PHE A 296 -7.57 -17.98 -8.51
N SER A 297 -8.18 -17.02 -9.20
CA SER A 297 -7.56 -16.36 -10.35
C SER A 297 -7.24 -14.90 -10.02
N ALA A 298 -5.98 -14.51 -10.24
CA ALA A 298 -5.51 -13.15 -9.96
C ALA A 298 -6.14 -12.11 -10.90
N CYS A 299 -6.36 -12.47 -12.17
CA CYS A 299 -6.85 -11.52 -13.18
C CYS A 299 -8.26 -10.96 -12.88
N CYS A 300 -9.14 -11.78 -12.30
CA CYS A 300 -10.50 -11.37 -11.93
C CYS A 300 -10.77 -11.41 -10.42
N ARG A 301 -9.71 -11.61 -9.63
CA ARG A 301 -9.74 -11.71 -8.17
C ARG A 301 -10.89 -12.57 -7.64
N SER A 302 -11.09 -13.75 -8.22
CA SER A 302 -12.24 -14.62 -7.93
C SER A 302 -11.81 -16.07 -7.83
N LEU A 303 -12.52 -16.84 -7.00
CA LEU A 303 -12.55 -18.29 -7.14
C LEU A 303 -13.19 -18.66 -8.49
N VAL A 304 -12.58 -19.59 -9.20
CA VAL A 304 -12.98 -19.95 -10.58
C VAL A 304 -13.42 -21.40 -10.72
N GLY A 305 -12.95 -22.31 -9.86
CA GLY A 305 -13.39 -23.70 -9.91
C GLY A 305 -12.51 -24.66 -9.12
N CYS A 306 -12.85 -25.95 -9.21
CA CYS A 306 -12.02 -27.03 -8.68
C CYS A 306 -10.70 -27.10 -9.44
N LYS A 307 -9.61 -27.45 -8.75
CA LYS A 307 -8.28 -27.66 -9.35
C LYS A 307 -8.33 -28.50 -10.62
N ARG A 308 -8.91 -29.70 -10.54
CA ARG A 308 -9.03 -30.61 -11.69
C ARG A 308 -9.72 -29.96 -12.90
N CYS A 309 -10.79 -29.22 -12.67
CA CYS A 309 -11.54 -28.55 -13.73
C CYS A 309 -10.77 -27.38 -14.35
N VAL A 310 -10.03 -26.65 -13.53
CA VAL A 310 -9.20 -25.52 -13.98
C VAL A 310 -7.98 -26.02 -14.74
N ASP A 311 -7.32 -27.07 -14.24
CA ASP A 311 -6.16 -27.67 -14.92
C ASP A 311 -6.54 -28.22 -16.32
N GLU A 312 -7.70 -28.91 -16.42
CA GLU A 312 -8.22 -29.42 -17.70
C GLU A 312 -8.58 -28.27 -18.67
N TRP A 313 -9.14 -27.18 -18.15
CA TRP A 313 -9.40 -25.98 -18.94
C TRP A 313 -8.10 -25.34 -19.44
N MET A 314 -7.13 -25.14 -18.55
CA MET A 314 -5.84 -24.51 -18.90
C MET A 314 -4.99 -25.37 -19.84
N ALA A 315 -5.22 -26.68 -19.88
CA ALA A 315 -4.58 -27.57 -20.86
C ALA A 315 -5.11 -27.36 -22.29
N THR A 316 -6.31 -26.81 -22.46
CA THR A 316 -6.97 -26.66 -23.77
C THR A 316 -7.24 -25.21 -24.15
N SER A 317 -7.11 -24.28 -23.22
CA SER A 317 -7.40 -22.85 -23.39
C SER A 317 -6.38 -22.00 -22.66
N SER A 318 -5.94 -20.90 -23.28
CA SER A 318 -4.99 -19.94 -22.69
C SER A 318 -5.67 -18.80 -21.92
N CYS A 319 -7.00 -18.85 -21.71
CA CYS A 319 -7.75 -17.73 -21.14
C CYS A 319 -8.49 -18.10 -19.85
N CYS A 320 -8.78 -17.11 -19.02
CA CYS A 320 -9.49 -17.30 -17.74
C CYS A 320 -10.91 -17.83 -17.93
N LEU A 321 -11.28 -18.83 -17.12
CA LEU A 321 -12.64 -19.41 -17.07
C LEU A 321 -13.75 -18.37 -16.83
N LYS A 322 -13.45 -17.28 -16.12
CA LYS A 322 -14.43 -16.27 -15.72
C LYS A 322 -14.42 -15.04 -16.64
N CYS A 323 -13.28 -14.36 -16.73
CA CYS A 323 -13.17 -13.08 -17.43
C CYS A 323 -12.52 -13.16 -18.81
N ARG A 324 -12.10 -14.36 -19.25
CA ARG A 324 -11.45 -14.59 -20.56
C ARG A 324 -10.14 -13.81 -20.79
N THR A 325 -9.52 -13.26 -19.74
CA THR A 325 -8.17 -12.69 -19.81
C THR A 325 -7.16 -13.78 -20.18
N ASP A 326 -6.27 -13.47 -21.12
CA ASP A 326 -5.21 -14.38 -21.55
C ASP A 326 -4.15 -14.60 -20.46
N ASP A 327 -3.53 -15.76 -20.49
CA ASP A 327 -2.48 -16.24 -19.58
C ASP A 327 -2.77 -15.95 -18.09
N PRO A 328 -3.93 -16.40 -17.56
CA PRO A 328 -4.31 -16.12 -16.19
C PRO A 328 -3.39 -16.82 -15.18
N VAL A 329 -2.89 -16.07 -14.21
CA VAL A 329 -2.27 -16.64 -13.01
C VAL A 329 -3.37 -17.20 -12.12
N VAL A 330 -3.35 -18.52 -11.92
CA VAL A 330 -4.27 -19.25 -11.05
C VAL A 330 -3.50 -19.96 -9.93
N THR A 331 -4.06 -19.97 -8.73
CA THR A 331 -3.41 -20.53 -7.53
C THR A 331 -4.42 -21.27 -6.67
N GLU A 332 -4.03 -22.42 -6.14
CA GLU A 332 -4.85 -23.20 -5.21
C GLU A 332 -4.96 -22.47 -3.86
N VAL A 333 -6.18 -22.36 -3.33
CA VAL A 333 -6.42 -21.81 -1.99
C VAL A 333 -6.43 -22.95 -0.98
N VAL A 334 -5.24 -23.24 -0.44
CA VAL A 334 -5.04 -24.33 0.53
C VAL A 334 -5.86 -24.07 1.80
N GLY A 335 -6.47 -25.13 2.35
CA GLY A 335 -7.27 -25.08 3.58
C GLY A 335 -8.75 -24.71 3.37
N LEU A 336 -9.11 -24.09 2.24
CA LEU A 336 -10.51 -23.74 1.97
C LEU A 336 -11.38 -24.97 1.66
N SER A 337 -10.83 -26.03 1.04
CA SER A 337 -11.56 -27.28 0.80
C SER A 337 -12.21 -27.84 2.07
N ALA A 338 -11.46 -27.89 3.17
CA ALA A 338 -11.94 -28.43 4.45
C ALA A 338 -13.07 -27.59 5.06
N ALA A 339 -13.11 -26.29 4.75
CA ALA A 339 -14.19 -25.40 5.18
C ALA A 339 -15.44 -25.58 4.31
N LEU A 340 -15.25 -25.78 3.00
CA LEU A 340 -16.33 -26.01 2.04
C LEU A 340 -17.00 -27.38 2.19
N ASP A 341 -16.36 -28.34 2.85
CA ASP A 341 -16.96 -29.66 3.12
C ASP A 341 -18.25 -29.55 3.95
N ILE A 342 -18.38 -28.53 4.79
CA ILE A 342 -19.62 -28.25 5.55
C ILE A 342 -20.77 -27.85 4.62
N LEU A 343 -20.46 -27.35 3.42
CA LEU A 343 -21.44 -27.02 2.38
C LEU A 343 -21.72 -28.21 1.45
N LYS A 344 -21.16 -29.39 1.70
CA LYS A 344 -21.47 -30.60 0.91
C LYS A 344 -22.59 -31.44 1.53
N SER A 345 -22.94 -31.19 2.80
CA SER A 345 -24.16 -31.72 3.45
C SER A 345 -25.43 -31.01 2.97
#